data_AF-A0A2I1DXA9-F1
#
_entry.id   AF-A0A2I1DXA9-F1
#
_cell.length_a   1.000
_cell.length_b   1.000
_cell.length_c   1.000
_cell.angle_alpha   90.00
_cell.angle_beta   90.00
_cell.angle_gamma   90.00
#
_symmetry.space_group_name_H-M   'P 1'
#
loop_
_entity.id
_entity.type
_entity.pdbx_description
1 polymer ?
#
loop_
_entity_poly.entity_id
_entity_poly.type
_entity_poly.pdbx_seq_one_letter_code
_entity_poly.pdbx_strand_id
1 'polypeptide(L)'
;MNSQFSQNLITLFFILLFVILTYVISHAHSYIINYDDENVKALFTQTEWNELTEDRIRIPGVPREIGEELVRYGKKTLSELRNSVLTSYLQDGTIYDINKHYNQEWIQMAVRTLVNLYENIDAPLIRNQYENWFTVAFFGTCIDLCMRDIQLCTDIKRTDAPSLASANRKNRGRSGNTKTRKLTGRKIDGIVYIVDRNLEVGVIEAARSFLGVSDRKYLLETFKMPKTLRDMYADLVRTANYDEQKANNLQVFGILHLGLWIQFTRLYRAGGSICIFRKDVVSHHVDSKFSEDGIKSFLKLMAAVYQHKLIIRDNLRILNIRNANIEPGDDDDLLNDILNVGNYSSTSQSSIERFADSWPTPRKKKRPKSENSKKKSAVKKRRL
;
A
#
# COMPACT_ATOMS: atom_id res chain seq x y z
N MET A 1 3.88 -31.09 17.10
CA MET A 1 3.63 -29.68 16.73
C MET A 1 2.84 -29.49 15.43
N ASN A 2 2.71 -30.49 14.53
CA ASN A 2 1.94 -30.34 13.27
C ASN A 2 0.43 -30.63 13.34
N SER A 3 -0.08 -31.28 14.40
CA SER A 3 -1.51 -31.68 14.45
C SER A 3 -2.46 -30.59 14.92
N GLN A 4 -2.00 -29.66 15.76
CA GLN A 4 -2.84 -28.58 16.30
C GLN A 4 -3.05 -27.46 15.26
N PHE A 5 -2.04 -27.18 14.44
CA PHE A 5 -2.13 -26.23 13.32
C PHE A 5 -3.07 -26.75 12.21
N SER A 6 -3.09 -28.06 11.95
CA SER A 6 -4.01 -28.66 10.97
C SER A 6 -5.46 -28.67 11.46
N GLN A 7 -5.69 -28.89 12.77
CA GLN A 7 -7.02 -28.72 13.37
C GLN A 7 -7.50 -27.27 13.31
N ASN A 8 -6.61 -26.29 13.54
CA ASN A 8 -6.92 -24.87 13.41
C ASN A 8 -7.26 -24.45 11.97
N LEU A 9 -6.62 -25.06 10.96
CA LEU A 9 -6.98 -24.84 9.54
C LEU A 9 -8.38 -25.39 9.19
N ILE A 10 -8.77 -26.53 9.78
CA ILE A 10 -10.09 -27.13 9.57
C ILE A 10 -11.16 -26.26 10.24
N THR A 11 -10.94 -25.81 11.47
CA THR A 11 -11.82 -24.87 12.16
C THR A 11 -11.94 -23.55 11.39
N LEU A 12 -10.83 -23.01 10.88
CA LEU A 12 -10.83 -21.82 10.03
C LEU A 12 -11.62 -22.04 8.72
N PHE A 13 -11.52 -23.23 8.10
CA PHE A 13 -12.28 -23.57 6.91
C PHE A 13 -13.80 -23.61 7.17
N PHE A 14 -14.22 -24.17 8.31
CA PHE A 14 -15.63 -24.15 8.74
C PHE A 14 -16.11 -22.75 9.13
N ILE A 15 -15.27 -21.95 9.78
CA ILE A 15 -15.57 -20.54 10.11
C ILE A 15 -15.68 -19.70 8.82
N LEU A 16 -14.78 -19.88 7.86
CA LEU A 16 -14.84 -19.26 6.54
C LEU A 16 -16.13 -19.60 5.81
N LEU A 17 -16.54 -20.87 5.86
CA LEU A 17 -17.81 -21.34 5.28
C LEU A 17 -19.02 -20.72 5.99
N PHE A 18 -18.99 -20.61 7.32
CA PHE A 18 -20.07 -20.05 8.12
C PHE A 18 -20.22 -18.52 7.94
N VAL A 19 -19.11 -17.78 7.85
CA VAL A 19 -19.11 -16.34 7.53
C VAL A 19 -19.62 -16.08 6.11
N ILE A 20 -19.31 -16.96 5.15
CA ILE A 20 -19.86 -16.90 3.79
C ILE A 20 -21.38 -17.12 3.79
N LEU A 21 -21.89 -17.99 4.67
CA LEU A 21 -23.32 -18.34 4.78
C LEU A 21 -24.17 -17.30 5.52
N THR A 22 -23.59 -16.47 6.40
CA THR A 22 -24.32 -15.60 7.34
C THR A 22 -24.43 -14.12 6.94
N TYR A 23 -24.19 -13.76 5.67
CA TYR A 23 -24.37 -12.38 5.16
C TYR A 23 -23.50 -11.27 5.79
N VAL A 24 -22.47 -11.60 6.56
CA VAL A 24 -21.47 -10.61 6.98
C VAL A 24 -20.49 -10.41 5.83
N ILE A 25 -20.48 -9.20 5.25
CA ILE A 25 -19.52 -8.82 4.21
C ILE A 25 -18.14 -8.70 4.88
N SER A 26 -17.45 -9.81 5.07
CA SER A 26 -16.10 -9.87 5.63
C SER A 26 -15.08 -10.12 4.51
N HIS A 27 -13.82 -9.70 4.67
CA HIS A 27 -12.74 -10.08 3.75
C HIS A 27 -12.28 -11.53 3.92
N ALA A 28 -12.74 -12.23 4.97
CA ALA A 28 -12.37 -13.61 5.26
C ALA A 28 -12.58 -14.53 4.06
N HIS A 29 -13.70 -14.41 3.32
CA HIS A 29 -13.94 -15.20 2.10
C HIS A 29 -12.86 -15.05 1.01
N SER A 30 -11.97 -14.06 1.12
CA SER A 30 -10.79 -13.88 0.27
C SER A 30 -9.51 -14.13 1.05
N TYR A 31 -9.51 -14.97 2.09
CA TYR A 31 -8.39 -15.29 2.97
C TYR A 31 -7.64 -14.06 3.50
N ILE A 32 -8.38 -12.98 3.78
CA ILE A 32 -7.85 -11.79 4.42
C ILE A 32 -8.52 -11.67 5.78
N ILE A 33 -7.71 -11.58 6.82
CA ILE A 33 -8.15 -11.25 8.16
C ILE A 33 -7.87 -9.77 8.36
N ASN A 34 -8.93 -8.98 8.51
CA ASN A 34 -8.79 -7.59 8.92
C ASN A 34 -8.60 -7.56 10.43
N TYR A 35 -7.46 -7.03 10.88
CA TYR A 35 -7.10 -6.95 12.29
C TYR A 35 -8.14 -6.18 13.13
N ASP A 36 -8.80 -5.18 12.54
CA ASP A 36 -9.79 -4.34 13.24
C ASP A 36 -11.23 -4.89 13.13
N ASP A 37 -11.44 -6.07 12.53
CA ASP A 37 -12.78 -6.65 12.40
C ASP A 37 -13.13 -7.45 13.65
N GLU A 38 -13.80 -6.80 14.60
CA GLU A 38 -14.21 -7.40 15.88
C GLU A 38 -15.11 -8.64 15.69
N ASN A 39 -15.90 -8.72 14.61
CA ASN A 39 -16.71 -9.91 14.34
C ASN A 39 -15.84 -11.10 13.97
N VAL A 40 -14.75 -10.88 13.22
CA VAL A 40 -13.80 -11.93 12.86
C VAL A 40 -12.95 -12.30 14.08
N LYS A 41 -12.50 -11.32 14.85
CA LYS A 41 -11.73 -11.54 16.08
C LYS A 41 -12.49 -12.38 17.10
N ALA A 42 -13.80 -12.15 17.27
CA ALA A 42 -14.65 -12.91 18.17
C ALA A 42 -14.77 -14.41 17.81
N LEU A 43 -14.30 -14.84 16.64
CA LEU A 43 -14.28 -16.24 16.21
C LEU A 43 -13.06 -17.01 16.73
N PHE A 44 -12.13 -16.32 17.39
CA PHE A 44 -10.89 -16.89 17.93
C PHE A 44 -10.80 -16.65 19.44
N THR A 45 -10.12 -17.55 20.14
CA THR A 45 -9.63 -17.25 21.48
C THR A 45 -8.56 -16.16 21.44
N GLN A 46 -8.30 -15.50 22.57
CA GLN A 46 -7.27 -14.45 22.64
C GLN A 46 -5.88 -14.98 22.26
N THR A 47 -5.55 -16.21 22.65
CA THR A 47 -4.28 -16.86 22.30
C THR A 47 -4.18 -17.10 20.80
N GLU A 48 -5.20 -17.71 20.18
CA GLU A 48 -5.23 -17.94 18.73
C GLU A 48 -5.17 -16.63 17.95
N TRP A 49 -5.88 -15.59 18.40
CA TRP A 49 -5.83 -14.29 17.75
C TRP A 49 -4.43 -13.67 17.81
N ASN A 50 -3.76 -13.75 18.97
CA ASN A 50 -2.41 -13.22 19.15
C ASN A 50 -1.40 -13.97 18.27
N GLU A 51 -1.49 -15.30 18.19
CA GLU A 51 -0.63 -16.12 17.33
C GLU A 51 -0.86 -15.81 15.84
N LEU A 52 -2.12 -15.67 15.43
CA LEU A 52 -2.52 -15.42 14.05
C LEU A 52 -2.12 -14.04 13.56
N THR A 53 -2.18 -13.03 14.44
CA THR A 53 -1.98 -11.62 14.09
C THR A 53 -0.63 -11.05 14.52
N GLU A 54 0.27 -11.91 14.99
CA GLU A 54 1.65 -11.57 15.30
C GLU A 54 2.30 -10.81 14.13
N ASP A 55 2.83 -9.62 14.39
CA ASP A 55 3.54 -8.81 13.38
C ASP A 55 5.01 -9.21 13.34
N ARG A 56 5.28 -10.29 12.59
CA ARG A 56 6.62 -10.88 12.46
C ARG A 56 7.57 -10.04 11.60
N ILE A 57 7.03 -9.28 10.64
CA ILE A 57 7.83 -8.53 9.66
C ILE A 57 8.15 -7.12 10.18
N ARG A 58 7.19 -6.51 10.89
CA ARG A 58 7.28 -5.14 11.43
C ARG A 58 7.45 -4.08 10.35
N ILE A 59 7.30 -2.83 10.77
CA ILE A 59 7.64 -1.66 9.97
C ILE A 59 9.16 -1.43 10.12
N PRO A 60 9.91 -1.24 9.03
CA PRO A 60 11.33 -0.94 9.12
C PRO A 60 11.60 0.31 9.96
N GLY A 61 12.68 0.31 10.76
CA GLY A 61 13.09 1.48 11.53
C GLY A 61 13.57 2.63 10.64
N VAL A 62 13.42 3.86 11.12
CA VAL A 62 13.96 5.05 10.43
C VAL A 62 15.49 5.07 10.59
N PRO A 63 16.28 5.13 9.51
CA PRO A 63 17.73 5.26 9.60
C PRO A 63 18.11 6.56 10.31
N ARG A 64 19.21 6.53 11.06
CA ARG A 64 19.69 7.69 11.85
C ARG A 64 19.84 8.94 10.99
N GLU A 65 20.47 8.83 9.82
CA GLU A 65 20.71 9.93 8.89
C GLU A 65 19.41 10.63 8.46
N ILE A 66 18.35 9.85 8.18
CA ILE A 66 17.03 10.39 7.82
C ILE A 66 16.40 11.08 9.02
N GLY A 67 16.53 10.51 10.22
CA GLY A 67 16.07 11.12 11.45
C GLY A 67 16.76 12.46 11.75
N GLU A 68 18.07 12.52 11.57
CA GLU A 68 18.88 13.73 11.78
C GLU A 68 18.50 14.83 10.78
N GLU A 69 18.29 14.48 9.50
CA GLU A 69 17.80 15.45 8.51
C GLU A 69 16.39 15.95 8.85
N LEU A 70 15.48 15.09 9.29
CA LEU A 70 14.13 15.52 9.71
C LEU A 70 14.18 16.49 10.91
N VAL A 71 15.03 16.19 11.91
CA VAL A 71 15.19 17.02 13.12
C VAL A 71 15.61 18.45 12.78
N ARG A 72 16.38 18.65 11.70
CA ARG A 72 16.78 19.98 11.21
C ARG A 72 15.60 20.93 11.04
N TYR A 73 14.44 20.42 10.64
CA TYR A 73 13.23 21.19 10.36
C TYR A 73 12.30 21.34 11.57
N GLY A 74 12.65 20.81 12.75
CA GLY A 74 11.91 20.98 14.00
C GLY A 74 12.07 22.38 14.59
N LYS A 75 11.65 23.42 13.88
CA LYS A 75 11.81 24.84 14.29
C LYS A 75 10.66 25.35 15.15
N LYS A 76 10.93 26.36 15.97
CA LYS A 76 9.94 26.93 16.91
C LYS A 76 9.05 27.97 16.25
N THR A 77 9.56 28.66 15.23
CA THR A 77 8.80 29.67 14.49
C THR A 77 8.72 29.37 13.01
N LEU A 78 7.68 29.87 12.35
CA LEU A 78 7.51 29.73 10.90
C LEU A 78 8.63 30.44 10.13
N SER A 79 9.13 31.58 10.65
CA SER A 79 10.24 32.32 10.07
C SER A 79 11.56 31.51 10.10
N GLU A 80 11.88 30.88 11.23
CA GLU A 80 13.03 29.97 11.33
C GLU A 80 12.90 28.78 10.37
N LEU A 81 11.69 28.21 10.26
CA LEU A 81 11.41 27.11 9.35
C LEU A 81 11.58 27.55 7.88
N ARG A 82 11.06 28.72 7.53
CA ARG A 82 11.19 29.36 6.21
C ARG A 82 12.67 29.54 5.85
N ASN A 83 13.48 30.08 6.76
CA ASN A 83 14.93 30.23 6.53
C ASN A 83 15.61 28.87 6.34
N SER A 84 15.20 27.86 7.10
CA SER A 84 15.78 26.50 7.02
C SER A 84 15.49 25.81 5.69
N VAL A 85 14.32 26.01 5.09
CA VAL A 85 13.96 25.44 3.77
C VAL A 85 14.50 26.24 2.59
N LEU A 86 14.99 27.46 2.81
CA LEU A 86 15.69 28.27 1.80
C LEU A 86 17.21 28.09 1.83
N THR A 87 17.75 27.67 2.98
CA THR A 87 19.17 27.35 3.11
C THR A 87 19.48 26.03 2.40
N SER A 88 20.59 25.94 1.68
CA SER A 88 21.03 24.69 1.04
C SER A 88 21.09 23.54 2.06
N TYR A 89 20.61 22.36 1.68
CA TYR A 89 20.81 21.15 2.47
C TYR A 89 22.18 20.50 2.26
N LEU A 90 22.87 20.89 1.19
CA LEU A 90 24.25 20.49 0.89
C LEU A 90 25.24 21.45 1.54
N GLN A 91 26.41 20.92 1.91
CA GLN A 91 27.55 21.74 2.33
C GLN A 91 28.10 22.56 1.16
N ASP A 92 28.68 23.72 1.45
CA ASP A 92 29.24 24.61 0.43
C ASP A 92 30.28 23.89 -0.43
N GLY A 93 30.18 24.04 -1.76
CA GLY A 93 31.04 23.37 -2.73
C GLY A 93 30.69 21.90 -3.01
N THR A 94 29.68 21.31 -2.34
CA THR A 94 29.25 19.94 -2.62
C THR A 94 28.38 19.88 -3.87
N ILE A 95 28.74 19.00 -4.81
CA ILE A 95 27.95 18.71 -6.00
C ILE A 95 26.85 17.69 -5.65
N TYR A 96 25.65 17.91 -6.16
CA TYR A 96 24.53 16.98 -5.96
C TYR A 96 24.85 15.58 -6.50
N ASP A 97 24.39 14.57 -5.77
CA ASP A 97 24.59 13.15 -6.06
C ASP A 97 23.29 12.45 -5.66
N ILE A 98 22.59 11.90 -6.64
CA ILE A 98 21.28 11.28 -6.44
C ILE A 98 21.33 10.11 -5.46
N ASN A 99 22.45 9.40 -5.36
CA ASN A 99 22.57 8.25 -4.47
C ASN A 99 22.66 8.67 -3.00
N LYS A 100 23.18 9.87 -2.74
CA LYS A 100 23.43 10.40 -1.39
C LYS A 100 22.37 11.40 -0.94
N HIS A 101 21.99 12.28 -1.86
CA HIS A 101 21.32 13.54 -1.52
C HIS A 101 19.81 13.53 -1.82
N TYR A 102 19.30 12.52 -2.55
CA TYR A 102 17.89 12.42 -2.94
C TYR A 102 16.91 12.51 -1.77
N ASN A 103 17.19 11.80 -0.67
CA ASN A 103 16.29 11.79 0.47
C ASN A 103 16.28 13.13 1.22
N GLN A 104 17.42 13.84 1.27
CA GLN A 104 17.50 15.17 1.88
C GLN A 104 16.74 16.20 1.06
N GLU A 105 16.90 16.14 -0.26
CA GLU A 105 16.14 16.97 -1.20
C GLU A 105 14.63 16.77 -1.01
N TRP A 106 14.18 15.51 -1.00
CA TRP A 106 12.78 15.17 -0.79
C TRP A 106 12.24 15.75 0.54
N ILE A 107 12.96 15.58 1.64
CA ILE A 107 12.56 16.12 2.95
C ILE A 107 12.42 17.64 2.85
N GLN A 108 13.43 18.34 2.34
CA GLN A 108 13.39 19.80 2.22
C GLN A 108 12.22 20.25 1.35
N MET A 109 11.98 19.61 0.20
CA MET A 109 10.89 19.95 -0.71
C MET A 109 9.52 19.79 -0.06
N ALA A 110 9.31 18.70 0.69
CA ALA A 110 8.06 18.46 1.39
C ALA A 110 7.81 19.50 2.50
N VAL A 111 8.82 19.78 3.32
CA VAL A 111 8.72 20.82 4.35
C VAL A 111 8.51 22.19 3.71
N ARG A 112 9.22 22.52 2.63
CA ARG A 112 9.06 23.79 1.90
C ARG A 112 7.65 23.94 1.34
N THR A 113 7.07 22.86 0.84
CA THR A 113 5.68 22.84 0.36
C THR A 113 4.72 23.16 1.50
N LEU A 114 4.90 22.54 2.68
CA LEU A 114 4.10 22.83 3.86
C LEU A 114 4.22 24.30 4.31
N VAL A 115 5.45 24.85 4.35
CA VAL A 115 5.69 26.25 4.70
C VAL A 115 4.95 27.18 3.74
N ASN A 116 5.02 26.92 2.43
CA ASN A 116 4.29 27.70 1.44
C ASN A 116 2.77 27.67 1.68
N LEU A 117 2.24 26.53 2.10
CA LEU A 117 0.81 26.39 2.40
C LEU A 117 0.41 27.10 3.71
N TYR A 118 1.31 27.17 4.70
CA TYR A 118 1.09 27.95 5.93
C TYR A 118 1.14 29.46 5.71
N GLU A 119 2.03 29.94 4.86
CA GLU A 119 2.17 31.38 4.58
C GLU A 119 1.19 31.88 3.51
N ASN A 120 0.47 31.00 2.84
CA ASN A 120 -0.50 31.38 1.83
C ASN A 120 -1.68 32.14 2.46
N ILE A 121 -1.90 33.37 2.00
CA ILE A 121 -2.93 34.30 2.52
C ILE A 121 -4.35 33.72 2.40
N ASP A 122 -4.61 32.87 1.39
CA ASP A 122 -5.92 32.23 1.18
C ASP A 122 -6.17 31.05 2.13
N ALA A 123 -5.23 30.74 3.02
CA ALA A 123 -5.29 29.66 4.00
C ALA A 123 -5.81 28.33 3.42
N PRO A 124 -5.16 27.78 2.39
CA PRO A 124 -5.68 26.67 1.60
C PRO A 124 -5.83 25.37 2.41
N LEU A 125 -5.10 25.21 3.52
CA LEU A 125 -5.24 24.04 4.40
C LEU A 125 -6.50 24.08 5.28
N ILE A 126 -7.14 25.24 5.42
CA ILE A 126 -8.33 25.44 6.26
C ILE A 126 -9.60 25.37 5.42
N ARG A 127 -9.56 25.93 4.21
CA ARG A 127 -10.73 26.00 3.34
C ARG A 127 -11.21 24.61 2.88
N ASN A 128 -12.48 24.51 2.51
CA ASN A 128 -12.99 23.30 1.88
C ASN A 128 -12.36 23.13 0.48
N GLN A 129 -11.85 21.95 0.20
CA GLN A 129 -11.09 21.66 -1.02
C GLN A 129 -11.77 20.59 -1.87
N TYR A 130 -11.37 20.48 -3.14
CA TYR A 130 -11.74 19.32 -3.96
C TYR A 130 -11.02 18.06 -3.47
N GLU A 131 -11.61 16.89 -3.75
CA GLU A 131 -11.10 15.57 -3.31
C GLU A 131 -9.61 15.37 -3.64
N ASN A 132 -9.19 15.74 -4.85
CA ASN A 132 -7.81 15.57 -5.32
C ASN A 132 -6.87 16.74 -4.99
N TRP A 133 -7.37 17.82 -4.39
CA TRP A 133 -6.54 19.00 -4.17
C TRP A 133 -5.36 18.68 -3.23
N PHE A 134 -5.61 17.98 -2.12
CA PHE A 134 -4.54 17.58 -1.21
C PHE A 134 -3.53 16.65 -1.88
N THR A 135 -3.99 15.76 -2.76
CA THR A 135 -3.12 14.91 -3.56
C THR A 135 -2.15 15.72 -4.39
N VAL A 136 -2.65 16.71 -5.13
CA VAL A 136 -1.84 17.48 -6.09
C VAL A 136 -0.99 18.55 -5.39
N ALA A 137 -1.59 19.31 -4.47
CA ALA A 137 -0.98 20.49 -3.89
C ALA A 137 -0.02 20.19 -2.73
N PHE A 138 -0.10 19.00 -2.13
CA PHE A 138 0.65 18.70 -0.91
C PHE A 138 1.23 17.28 -0.86
N PHE A 139 0.37 16.26 -0.93
CA PHE A 139 0.82 14.87 -0.78
C PHE A 139 1.58 14.33 -1.98
N GLY A 140 1.50 14.96 -3.16
CA GLY A 140 2.39 14.66 -4.28
C GLY A 140 3.86 14.88 -3.90
N THR A 141 4.17 16.00 -3.25
CA THR A 141 5.53 16.26 -2.75
C THR A 141 5.90 15.35 -1.58
N CYS A 142 4.97 15.10 -0.66
CA CYS A 142 5.26 14.32 0.55
C CYS A 142 5.43 12.82 0.26
N ILE A 143 4.56 12.26 -0.59
CA ILE A 143 4.47 10.82 -0.86
C ILE A 143 5.10 10.49 -2.21
N ASP A 144 4.70 11.15 -3.29
CA ASP A 144 5.08 10.71 -4.65
C ASP A 144 6.58 10.88 -4.89
N LEU A 145 7.15 12.02 -4.47
CA LEU A 145 8.59 12.21 -4.57
C LEU A 145 9.36 11.24 -3.67
N CYS A 146 8.84 10.85 -2.50
CA CYS A 146 9.51 9.83 -1.69
C CYS A 146 9.63 8.50 -2.45
N MET A 147 8.50 8.10 -3.06
CA MET A 147 8.30 6.79 -3.66
C MET A 147 8.76 6.71 -5.12
N ARG A 148 9.02 7.82 -5.81
CA ARG A 148 9.59 7.87 -7.16
C ARG A 148 11.12 7.76 -7.14
N ASP A 149 11.62 6.74 -6.45
CA ASP A 149 13.05 6.55 -6.27
C ASP A 149 13.63 5.66 -7.38
N ILE A 150 14.52 6.25 -8.18
CA ILE A 150 15.24 5.53 -9.23
C ILE A 150 16.13 4.42 -8.66
N GLN A 151 16.64 4.56 -7.44
CA GLN A 151 17.46 3.53 -6.78
C GLN A 151 16.64 2.29 -6.43
N LEU A 152 15.31 2.42 -6.36
CA LEU A 152 14.36 1.32 -6.15
C LEU A 152 13.59 0.97 -7.44
N CYS A 153 13.89 1.65 -8.55
CA CYS A 153 13.16 1.56 -9.82
C CYS A 153 11.63 1.72 -9.64
N THR A 154 11.19 2.61 -8.75
CA THR A 154 9.78 2.78 -8.40
C THR A 154 9.16 4.02 -9.03
N ASP A 155 7.87 3.91 -9.34
CA ASP A 155 7.04 5.04 -9.77
C ASP A 155 5.61 4.92 -9.21
N ILE A 156 4.83 6.01 -9.34
CA ILE A 156 3.43 6.09 -8.94
C ILE A 156 2.54 6.43 -10.14
N LYS A 157 1.54 5.58 -10.36
CA LYS A 157 0.39 5.89 -11.21
C LYS A 157 -0.69 6.56 -10.35
N ARG A 158 -0.94 7.85 -10.58
CA ARG A 158 -2.05 8.61 -9.95
C ARG A 158 -3.30 8.58 -10.81
N THR A 159 -4.45 8.84 -10.16
CA THR A 159 -5.77 9.04 -10.76
C THR A 159 -6.41 7.76 -11.29
N ASP A 160 -7.22 7.12 -10.44
CA ASP A 160 -8.24 6.14 -10.84
C ASP A 160 -7.64 4.97 -11.68
N ALA A 161 -6.38 4.63 -11.38
CA ALA A 161 -5.53 3.74 -12.13
C ALA A 161 -5.98 2.29 -11.93
N PRO A 162 -6.15 1.50 -13.00
CA PRO A 162 -6.55 0.11 -12.88
C PRO A 162 -5.37 -0.75 -12.42
N SER A 163 -5.50 -1.40 -11.26
CA SER A 163 -4.48 -2.32 -10.74
C SER A 163 -4.27 -3.51 -11.69
N LEU A 164 -3.03 -3.67 -12.13
CA LEU A 164 -2.55 -4.79 -12.93
C LEU A 164 -2.68 -6.10 -12.17
N ALA A 165 -2.30 -6.15 -10.88
CA ALA A 165 -2.41 -7.37 -10.08
C ALA A 165 -3.86 -7.85 -9.99
N SER A 166 -4.78 -6.91 -9.78
CA SER A 166 -6.20 -7.19 -9.74
C SER A 166 -6.75 -7.62 -11.12
N ALA A 167 -6.19 -7.10 -12.22
CA ALA A 167 -6.52 -7.54 -13.58
C ALA A 167 -5.96 -8.96 -13.86
N ASN A 168 -4.72 -9.25 -13.47
CA ASN A 168 -4.07 -10.54 -13.63
C ASN A 168 -4.89 -11.64 -12.95
N ARG A 169 -5.27 -11.44 -11.68
CA ARG A 169 -6.16 -12.36 -10.96
C ARG A 169 -7.47 -12.61 -11.72
N LYS A 170 -8.17 -11.54 -12.12
CA LYS A 170 -9.49 -11.65 -12.79
C LYS A 170 -9.42 -12.39 -14.12
N ASN A 171 -8.28 -12.35 -14.81
CA ASN A 171 -8.12 -12.93 -16.13
C ASN A 171 -7.27 -14.22 -16.14
N ARG A 172 -6.91 -14.78 -14.97
CA ARG A 172 -5.99 -15.91 -14.89
C ARG A 172 -6.48 -17.17 -15.61
N GLY A 173 -7.78 -17.45 -15.55
CA GLY A 173 -8.40 -18.58 -16.25
C GLY A 173 -8.76 -18.30 -17.71
N ARG A 174 -8.34 -17.17 -18.29
CA ARG A 174 -8.66 -16.80 -19.67
C ARG A 174 -7.80 -17.62 -20.63
N SER A 175 -8.43 -18.25 -21.62
CA SER A 175 -7.75 -18.93 -22.72
C SER A 175 -7.83 -18.11 -24.01
N GLY A 176 -6.91 -18.34 -24.96
CA GLY A 176 -6.89 -17.63 -26.26
C GLY A 176 -8.20 -17.77 -27.05
N ASN A 177 -8.94 -18.85 -26.82
CA ASN A 177 -10.21 -19.15 -27.51
C ASN A 177 -11.42 -18.46 -26.87
N THR A 178 -11.27 -17.80 -25.71
CA THR A 178 -12.36 -17.01 -25.12
C THR A 178 -12.48 -15.64 -25.80
N LYS A 179 -13.53 -15.49 -26.64
CA LYS A 179 -13.90 -14.22 -27.31
C LYS A 179 -14.37 -13.10 -26.35
N THR A 180 -14.16 -13.24 -25.04
CA THR A 180 -14.60 -12.26 -24.04
C THR A 180 -13.57 -11.13 -23.92
N ARG A 181 -13.99 -9.90 -23.63
CA ARG A 181 -13.06 -8.78 -23.41
C ARG A 181 -12.26 -8.98 -22.10
N LYS A 182 -10.98 -8.55 -22.08
CA LYS A 182 -10.13 -8.59 -20.86
C LYS A 182 -10.80 -7.76 -19.76
N LEU A 183 -10.93 -8.34 -18.57
CA LEU A 183 -11.47 -7.64 -17.41
C LEU A 183 -10.43 -6.64 -16.88
N THR A 184 -10.87 -5.41 -16.65
CA THR A 184 -10.01 -4.39 -16.04
C THR A 184 -9.80 -4.66 -14.56
N GLY A 185 -8.64 -4.24 -14.05
CA GLY A 185 -8.32 -4.19 -12.62
C GLY A 185 -9.31 -3.39 -11.80
N ARG A 186 -9.21 -3.47 -10.47
CA ARG A 186 -9.89 -2.50 -9.61
C ARG A 186 -9.20 -1.15 -9.79
N LYS A 187 -9.98 -0.07 -9.91
CA LYS A 187 -9.47 1.28 -9.95
C LYS A 187 -9.20 1.80 -8.55
N ILE A 188 -8.07 2.47 -8.38
CA ILE A 188 -7.54 2.99 -7.12
C ILE A 188 -6.91 4.37 -7.39
N ASP A 189 -6.93 5.28 -6.44
CA ASP A 189 -6.46 6.66 -6.65
C ASP A 189 -4.95 6.78 -6.88
N GLY A 190 -4.15 5.85 -6.33
CA GLY A 190 -2.72 5.74 -6.59
C GLY A 190 -2.21 4.32 -6.49
N ILE A 191 -1.21 3.97 -7.29
CA ILE A 191 -0.53 2.67 -7.26
C ILE A 191 0.97 2.92 -7.29
N VAL A 192 1.69 2.41 -6.29
CA VAL A 192 3.15 2.35 -6.26
C VAL A 192 3.59 1.02 -6.86
N TYR A 193 4.50 1.08 -7.83
CA TYR A 193 4.95 -0.10 -8.56
C TYR A 193 6.43 -0.01 -8.92
N ILE A 194 7.04 -1.18 -9.05
CA ILE A 194 8.40 -1.37 -9.57
C ILE A 194 8.29 -1.40 -11.10
N VAL A 195 8.95 -0.45 -11.75
CA VAL A 195 8.75 -0.12 -13.18
C VAL A 195 9.23 -1.24 -14.09
N ASP A 196 10.46 -1.73 -13.88
CA ASP A 196 11.11 -2.71 -14.75
C ASP A 196 10.49 -4.12 -14.66
N ARG A 197 9.72 -4.39 -13.60
CA ARG A 197 8.98 -5.65 -13.41
C ARG A 197 7.47 -5.51 -13.55
N ASN A 198 6.95 -4.27 -13.68
CA ASN A 198 5.52 -3.97 -13.58
C ASN A 198 4.86 -4.58 -12.34
N LEU A 199 5.58 -4.61 -11.21
CA LEU A 199 5.15 -5.26 -9.99
C LEU A 199 4.60 -4.24 -9.01
N GLU A 200 3.31 -4.33 -8.71
CA GLU A 200 2.62 -3.40 -7.81
C GLU A 200 2.91 -3.77 -6.35
N VAL A 201 3.32 -2.78 -5.54
CA VAL A 201 3.78 -2.99 -4.14
C VAL A 201 3.00 -2.16 -3.12
N GLY A 202 2.26 -1.15 -3.58
CA GLY A 202 1.40 -0.38 -2.69
C GLY A 202 0.27 0.35 -3.39
N VAL A 203 -0.72 0.78 -2.59
CA VAL A 203 -1.86 1.58 -3.05
C VAL A 203 -2.02 2.86 -2.26
N ILE A 204 -2.67 3.84 -2.88
CA ILE A 204 -3.09 5.08 -2.24
C ILE A 204 -4.58 5.27 -2.52
N GLU A 205 -5.38 5.49 -1.48
CA GLU A 205 -6.78 5.89 -1.58
C GLU A 205 -6.93 7.28 -0.97
N ALA A 206 -7.62 8.16 -1.67
CA ALA A 206 -7.81 9.54 -1.30
C ALA A 206 -9.29 9.81 -0.96
N ALA A 207 -9.49 10.76 -0.06
CA ALA A 207 -10.78 11.41 0.12
C ALA A 207 -10.60 12.88 0.45
N ARG A 208 -11.66 13.65 0.24
CA ARG A 208 -11.69 15.08 0.54
C ARG A 208 -11.43 15.40 2.02
N SER A 209 -11.98 14.60 2.92
CA SER A 209 -11.98 14.89 4.35
C SER A 209 -12.23 13.63 5.16
N PHE A 210 -11.66 13.58 6.36
CA PHE A 210 -11.98 12.58 7.36
C PHE A 210 -13.09 13.09 8.29
N LEU A 211 -14.23 12.40 8.32
CA LEU A 211 -15.36 12.73 9.20
C LEU A 211 -15.51 11.73 10.37
N GLY A 212 -14.48 10.92 10.60
CA GLY A 212 -14.46 9.88 11.64
C GLY A 212 -14.50 8.46 11.09
N VAL A 213 -14.24 7.49 11.96
CA VAL A 213 -14.12 6.05 11.62
C VAL A 213 -15.45 5.43 11.14
N SER A 214 -16.57 6.06 11.46
CA SER A 214 -17.90 5.66 11.01
C SER A 214 -18.30 6.29 9.66
N ASP A 215 -17.44 7.16 9.10
CA ASP A 215 -17.73 7.80 7.82
C ASP A 215 -17.82 6.79 6.68
N ARG A 216 -18.83 6.96 5.82
CA ARG A 216 -19.10 6.02 4.74
C ARG A 216 -17.96 5.94 3.74
N LYS A 217 -17.29 7.06 3.40
CA LYS A 217 -16.17 7.05 2.45
C LYS A 217 -14.99 6.34 3.10
N TYR A 218 -14.66 6.63 4.36
CA TYR A 218 -13.62 5.90 5.10
C TYR A 218 -13.88 4.38 5.12
N LEU A 219 -15.08 3.95 5.50
CA LEU A 219 -15.46 2.54 5.54
C LEU A 219 -15.39 1.87 4.17
N LEU A 220 -15.78 2.58 3.10
CA LEU A 220 -15.71 2.04 1.75
C LEU A 220 -14.26 1.88 1.26
N GLU A 221 -13.38 2.84 1.50
CA GLU A 221 -11.98 2.74 1.05
C GLU A 221 -11.19 1.71 1.86
N THR A 222 -11.36 1.69 3.18
CA THR A 222 -10.79 0.64 4.04
C THR A 222 -11.34 -0.76 3.71
N PHE A 223 -12.55 -0.86 3.15
CA PHE A 223 -13.08 -2.13 2.66
C PHE A 223 -12.56 -2.52 1.27
N LYS A 224 -12.25 -1.58 0.38
CA LYS A 224 -11.76 -1.90 -0.97
C LYS A 224 -10.28 -2.30 -0.98
N MET A 225 -9.46 -1.56 -0.23
CA MET A 225 -8.01 -1.65 -0.21
C MET A 225 -7.46 -3.07 0.09
N PRO A 226 -7.94 -3.82 1.09
CA PRO A 226 -7.32 -5.10 1.48
C PRO A 226 -7.29 -6.13 0.35
N LYS A 227 -8.34 -6.19 -0.47
CA LYS A 227 -8.40 -7.11 -1.61
C LYS A 227 -7.42 -6.73 -2.71
N THR A 228 -7.22 -5.43 -2.95
CA THR A 228 -6.25 -4.98 -3.95
C THR A 228 -4.84 -5.31 -3.48
N LEU A 229 -4.53 -5.01 -2.21
CA LEU A 229 -3.26 -5.37 -1.59
C LEU A 229 -3.01 -6.88 -1.64
N ARG A 230 -4.02 -7.71 -1.35
CA ARG A 230 -3.85 -9.16 -1.48
C ARG A 230 -3.54 -9.60 -2.91
N ASP A 231 -4.16 -8.98 -3.91
CA ASP A 231 -3.86 -9.30 -5.30
C ASP A 231 -2.39 -8.96 -5.63
N MET A 232 -1.90 -7.80 -5.17
CA MET A 232 -0.50 -7.38 -5.30
C MET A 232 0.46 -8.34 -4.59
N TYR A 233 0.17 -8.66 -3.33
CA TYR A 233 0.95 -9.62 -2.54
C TYR A 233 1.02 -10.98 -3.22
N ALA A 234 -0.09 -11.45 -3.80
CA ALA A 234 -0.11 -12.70 -4.54
C ALA A 234 0.84 -12.69 -5.76
N ASP A 235 0.97 -11.56 -6.46
CA ASP A 235 1.95 -11.39 -7.54
C ASP A 235 3.39 -11.36 -6.99
N LEU A 236 3.63 -10.80 -5.79
CA LEU A 236 4.93 -10.91 -5.13
C LEU A 236 5.29 -12.36 -4.79
N VAL A 237 4.36 -13.14 -4.24
CA VAL A 237 4.56 -14.57 -3.94
C VAL A 237 4.89 -15.37 -5.20
N ARG A 238 4.24 -15.06 -6.33
CA ARG A 238 4.57 -15.68 -7.62
C ARG A 238 5.97 -15.31 -8.09
N THR A 239 6.34 -14.04 -7.93
CA THR A 239 7.69 -13.56 -8.26
C THR A 239 8.75 -14.23 -7.39
N ALA A 240 8.42 -14.54 -6.14
CA ALA A 240 9.24 -15.34 -5.24
C ALA A 240 9.24 -16.85 -5.57
N ASN A 241 8.64 -17.27 -6.70
CA ASN A 241 8.47 -18.67 -7.07
C ASN A 241 7.83 -19.52 -5.97
N TYR A 242 6.89 -18.94 -5.22
CA TYR A 242 6.22 -19.60 -4.11
C TYR A 242 7.18 -20.05 -2.99
N ASP A 243 8.40 -19.52 -2.92
CA ASP A 243 9.31 -19.78 -1.81
C ASP A 243 8.69 -19.32 -0.49
N GLU A 244 8.55 -20.24 0.46
CA GLU A 244 7.87 -19.96 1.73
C GLU A 244 8.66 -18.97 2.61
N GLN A 245 9.99 -19.08 2.63
CA GLN A 245 10.84 -18.20 3.43
C GLN A 245 10.77 -16.77 2.90
N LYS A 246 10.84 -16.58 1.59
CA LYS A 246 10.67 -15.28 0.95
C LYS A 246 9.28 -14.73 1.20
N ALA A 247 8.24 -15.51 0.91
CA ALA A 247 6.86 -15.08 1.08
C ALA A 247 6.55 -14.60 2.51
N ASN A 248 7.05 -15.29 3.54
CA ASN A 248 6.86 -14.90 4.94
C ASN A 248 7.47 -13.56 5.33
N ASN A 249 8.38 -13.03 4.53
CA ASN A 249 9.05 -11.76 4.78
C ASN A 249 8.58 -10.63 3.84
N LEU A 250 7.72 -10.94 2.86
CA LEU A 250 7.13 -9.94 1.97
C LEU A 250 5.96 -9.23 2.65
N GLN A 251 5.77 -7.95 2.31
CA GLN A 251 4.59 -7.18 2.70
C GLN A 251 4.24 -6.13 1.65
N VAL A 252 2.96 -5.81 1.50
CA VAL A 252 2.50 -4.69 0.67
C VAL A 252 1.84 -3.64 1.54
N PHE A 253 1.77 -2.39 1.09
CA PHE A 253 1.27 -1.30 1.92
C PHE A 253 0.21 -0.45 1.24
N GLY A 254 -0.68 0.13 2.05
CA GLY A 254 -1.69 1.06 1.60
C GLY A 254 -1.61 2.38 2.37
N ILE A 255 -1.81 3.50 1.67
CA ILE A 255 -1.88 4.83 2.25
C ILE A 255 -3.29 5.37 2.06
N LEU A 256 -3.97 5.68 3.16
CA LEU A 256 -5.26 6.36 3.16
C LEU A 256 -5.01 7.81 3.55
N HIS A 257 -5.26 8.76 2.65
CA HIS A 257 -5.25 10.18 3.02
C HIS A 257 -6.64 10.80 2.80
N LEU A 258 -7.24 11.31 3.87
CA LEU A 258 -8.58 11.87 3.90
C LEU A 258 -8.49 13.32 4.36
N GLY A 259 -8.33 14.24 3.42
CA GLY A 259 -7.89 15.60 3.74
C GLY A 259 -6.49 15.58 4.34
N LEU A 260 -6.30 16.22 5.49
CA LEU A 260 -5.01 16.29 6.21
C LEU A 260 -4.77 15.12 7.18
N TRP A 261 -5.69 14.15 7.23
CA TRP A 261 -5.53 12.94 8.02
C TRP A 261 -4.98 11.80 7.15
N ILE A 262 -3.98 11.08 7.66
CA ILE A 262 -3.30 9.99 6.97
C ILE A 262 -3.28 8.75 7.86
N GLN A 263 -3.53 7.59 7.26
CA GLN A 263 -3.37 6.28 7.87
C GLN A 263 -2.63 5.34 6.94
N PHE A 264 -1.58 4.74 7.47
CA PHE A 264 -0.86 3.67 6.81
C PHE A 264 -1.44 2.31 7.16
N THR A 265 -1.34 1.38 6.22
CA THR A 265 -1.83 0.02 6.34
C THR A 265 -0.86 -0.93 5.67
N ARG A 266 -0.83 -2.17 6.13
CA ARG A 266 0.02 -3.23 5.61
C ARG A 266 -0.79 -4.50 5.39
N LEU A 267 -0.36 -5.30 4.44
CA LEU A 267 -0.84 -6.66 4.25
C LEU A 267 0.34 -7.61 4.09
N TYR A 268 0.36 -8.65 4.92
CA TYR A 268 1.39 -9.67 4.96
C TYR A 268 0.78 -11.06 5.22
N ARG A 269 1.53 -12.11 4.94
CA ARG A 269 1.08 -13.50 5.14
C ARG A 269 1.26 -13.93 6.59
N ALA A 270 0.22 -14.54 7.17
CA ALA A 270 0.33 -15.25 8.45
C ALA A 270 0.73 -16.72 8.24
N GLY A 271 0.30 -17.32 7.14
CA GLY A 271 0.58 -18.70 6.77
C GLY A 271 -0.38 -19.20 5.68
N GLY A 272 0.01 -20.25 4.96
CA GLY A 272 -0.77 -20.78 3.84
C GLY A 272 -1.17 -19.69 2.83
N SER A 273 -2.48 -19.51 2.63
CA SER A 273 -3.06 -18.45 1.78
C SER A 273 -3.61 -17.25 2.57
N ILE A 274 -3.46 -17.26 3.90
CA ILE A 274 -4.04 -16.29 4.82
C ILE A 274 -3.14 -15.07 4.90
N CYS A 275 -3.73 -13.90 4.69
CA CYS A 275 -3.07 -12.62 4.86
C CYS A 275 -3.73 -11.82 5.98
N ILE A 276 -2.93 -11.09 6.75
CA ILE A 276 -3.39 -10.13 7.74
C ILE A 276 -3.37 -8.76 7.08
N PHE A 277 -4.51 -8.08 7.06
CA PHE A 277 -4.59 -6.65 6.77
C PHE A 277 -4.62 -5.90 8.09
N ARG A 278 -3.68 -4.99 8.28
CA ARG A 278 -3.51 -4.25 9.53
C ARG A 278 -3.28 -2.78 9.26
N LYS A 279 -3.96 -1.92 10.02
CA LYS A 279 -3.64 -0.49 10.07
C LYS A 279 -2.48 -0.29 11.03
N ASP A 280 -1.59 0.63 10.69
CA ASP A 280 -0.55 1.04 11.61
C ASP A 280 -1.18 1.70 12.85
N VAL A 281 -0.56 1.48 14.01
CA VAL A 281 -1.11 1.90 15.31
C VAL A 281 -1.33 3.42 15.36
N VAL A 282 -0.44 4.18 14.71
CA VAL A 282 -0.47 5.64 14.71
C VAL A 282 -1.06 6.11 13.38
N SER A 283 -2.13 6.89 13.48
CA SER A 283 -2.57 7.76 12.39
C SER A 283 -1.90 9.12 12.51
N HIS A 284 -1.76 9.82 11.39
CA HIS A 284 -1.12 11.13 11.33
C HIS A 284 -2.12 12.20 10.95
N HIS A 285 -1.93 13.40 11.47
CA HIS A 285 -2.68 14.58 11.08
C HIS A 285 -1.70 15.71 10.81
N VAL A 286 -1.89 16.41 9.69
CA VAL A 286 -1.13 17.63 9.41
C VAL A 286 -1.96 18.82 9.86
N ASP A 287 -1.40 19.61 10.76
CA ASP A 287 -2.06 20.82 11.25
C ASP A 287 -2.27 21.80 10.09
N SER A 288 -3.43 22.44 10.07
CA SER A 288 -3.81 23.40 9.03
C SER A 288 -3.17 24.78 9.22
N LYS A 289 -2.50 25.01 10.36
CA LYS A 289 -1.71 26.20 10.68
C LYS A 289 -0.39 25.77 11.30
N PHE A 290 0.62 26.63 11.21
CA PHE A 290 1.89 26.38 11.86
C PHE A 290 1.74 26.36 13.40
N SER A 291 2.34 25.36 14.01
CA SER A 291 2.59 25.24 15.45
C SER A 291 3.85 24.40 15.66
N GLU A 292 4.52 24.54 16.80
CA GLU A 292 5.72 23.74 17.10
C GLU A 292 5.40 22.23 17.15
N ASP A 293 4.26 21.87 17.73
CA ASP A 293 3.82 20.46 17.80
C ASP A 293 3.30 19.95 16.45
N GLY A 294 2.71 20.83 15.64
CA GLY A 294 2.24 20.53 14.29
C GLY A 294 3.40 20.18 13.36
N ILE A 295 4.51 20.94 13.39
CA ILE A 295 5.69 20.60 12.60
C ILE A 295 6.33 19.29 13.08
N LYS A 296 6.42 19.05 14.39
CA LYS A 296 6.89 17.75 14.93
C LYS A 296 6.03 16.59 14.45
N SER A 297 4.71 16.77 14.43
CA SER A 297 3.75 15.77 13.95
C SER A 297 3.89 15.51 12.45
N PHE A 298 4.11 16.56 11.65
CA PHE A 298 4.41 16.44 10.24
C PHE A 298 5.74 15.70 9.97
N LEU A 299 6.80 15.98 10.73
CA LEU A 299 8.07 15.27 10.59
C LEU A 299 7.95 13.77 10.92
N LYS A 300 7.10 13.41 11.90
CA LYS A 300 6.74 12.00 12.16
C LYS A 300 5.98 11.35 11.00
N LEU A 301 5.11 12.10 10.31
CA LEU A 301 4.47 11.62 9.07
C LEU A 301 5.51 11.37 7.98
N MET A 302 6.44 12.30 7.76
CA MET A 302 7.52 12.13 6.79
C MET A 302 8.38 10.90 7.09
N ALA A 303 8.72 10.69 8.37
CA ALA A 303 9.38 9.47 8.82
C ALA A 303 8.57 8.21 8.46
N ALA A 304 7.26 8.19 8.73
CA ALA A 304 6.39 7.08 8.39
C ALA A 304 6.30 6.82 6.87
N VAL A 305 6.24 7.87 6.04
CA VAL A 305 6.31 7.72 4.57
C VAL A 305 7.62 7.03 4.16
N TYR A 306 8.75 7.44 4.75
CA TYR A 306 10.04 6.83 4.47
C TYR A 306 10.12 5.36 4.91
N GLN A 307 9.56 5.01 6.07
CA GLN A 307 9.50 3.61 6.51
C GLN A 307 8.74 2.72 5.51
N HIS A 308 7.69 3.25 4.87
CA HIS A 308 6.97 2.54 3.83
C HIS A 308 7.74 2.45 2.52
N LYS A 309 8.61 3.41 2.21
CA LYS A 309 9.60 3.27 1.13
C LYS A 309 10.59 2.14 1.43
N LEU A 310 11.01 1.97 2.69
CA LEU A 310 11.90 0.88 3.09
C LEU A 310 11.27 -0.50 2.92
N ILE A 311 9.95 -0.63 3.07
CA ILE A 311 9.23 -1.87 2.75
C ILE A 311 9.50 -2.28 1.29
N ILE A 312 9.51 -1.33 0.36
CA ILE A 312 9.78 -1.63 -1.06
C ILE A 312 11.21 -2.14 -1.23
N ARG A 313 12.17 -1.45 -0.62
CA ARG A 313 13.59 -1.86 -0.62
C ARG A 313 13.75 -3.29 -0.07
N ASP A 314 13.10 -3.59 1.05
CA ASP A 314 13.22 -4.89 1.71
C ASP A 314 12.56 -5.99 0.87
N ASN A 315 11.40 -5.71 0.24
CA ASN A 315 10.79 -6.63 -0.72
C ASN A 315 11.70 -6.91 -1.93
N LEU A 316 12.33 -5.87 -2.50
CA LEU A 316 13.26 -6.03 -3.64
C LEU A 316 14.45 -6.94 -3.26
N ARG A 317 15.02 -6.74 -2.07
CA ARG A 317 16.08 -7.59 -1.53
C ARG A 317 15.62 -9.04 -1.37
N ILE A 318 14.45 -9.28 -0.79
CA ILE A 318 13.89 -10.64 -0.61
C ILE A 318 13.65 -11.33 -1.95
N LEU A 319 13.20 -10.58 -2.96
CA LEU A 319 12.95 -11.08 -4.31
C LEU A 319 14.23 -11.23 -5.14
N ASN A 320 15.40 -10.88 -4.61
CA ASN A 320 16.67 -10.82 -5.33
C ASN A 320 16.58 -9.97 -6.62
N ILE A 321 15.73 -8.95 -6.63
CA ILE A 321 15.62 -8.03 -7.76
C ILE A 321 16.75 -7.01 -7.57
N ARG A 322 17.81 -7.14 -8.39
CA ARG A 322 18.97 -6.24 -8.37
C ARG A 322 18.49 -4.82 -8.67
N ASN A 323 18.85 -3.89 -7.80
CA ASN A 323 18.74 -2.46 -8.07
C ASN A 323 19.89 -2.07 -9.02
N ALA A 324 19.65 -1.15 -9.95
CA ALA A 324 20.64 -0.74 -10.94
C ALA A 324 21.99 -0.23 -10.35
N ASN A 325 22.03 0.10 -9.06
CA ASN A 325 23.15 0.78 -8.41
C ASN A 325 23.75 0.04 -7.19
N ILE A 326 23.45 -1.24 -6.95
CA ILE A 326 24.05 -2.00 -5.83
C ILE A 326 24.92 -3.12 -6.39
N GLU A 327 26.23 -2.85 -6.36
CA GLU A 327 27.44 -3.64 -6.62
C GLU A 327 27.46 -4.58 -7.85
N PRO A 328 28.57 -4.58 -8.63
CA PRO A 328 28.76 -5.57 -9.69
C PRO A 328 28.75 -6.96 -9.06
N GLY A 329 27.81 -7.80 -9.47
CA GLY A 329 27.81 -9.20 -9.08
C GLY A 329 29.07 -9.88 -9.59
N ASP A 330 29.63 -10.78 -8.78
CA ASP A 330 30.78 -11.61 -9.10
C ASP A 330 30.59 -12.29 -10.47
N ASP A 331 31.54 -12.14 -11.38
CA ASP A 331 31.44 -12.67 -12.76
C ASP A 331 31.26 -14.20 -12.78
N ASP A 332 31.69 -14.88 -11.71
CA ASP A 332 31.54 -16.32 -11.50
C ASP A 332 30.08 -16.76 -11.29
N ASP A 333 29.22 -15.90 -10.73
CA ASP A 333 27.80 -16.20 -10.52
C ASP A 333 27.03 -16.13 -11.86
N LEU A 334 27.40 -15.17 -12.72
CA LEU A 334 26.81 -15.02 -14.05
C LEU A 334 27.18 -16.19 -14.98
N LEU A 335 28.43 -16.65 -14.93
CA LEU A 335 28.87 -17.80 -15.72
C LEU A 335 28.12 -19.07 -15.30
N ASN A 336 27.95 -19.31 -14.00
CA ASN A 336 27.17 -20.44 -13.49
C ASN A 336 25.69 -20.34 -13.87
N ASP A 337 25.08 -19.14 -13.80
CA ASP A 337 23.71 -18.92 -14.25
C ASP A 337 23.54 -19.24 -15.75
N ILE A 338 24.47 -18.78 -16.60
CA ILE A 338 24.46 -19.05 -18.04
C ILE A 338 24.62 -20.54 -18.33
N LEU A 339 25.55 -21.21 -17.64
CA LEU A 339 25.80 -22.65 -17.83
C LEU A 339 24.62 -23.53 -17.35
N ASN A 340 23.78 -23.02 -16.45
CA ASN A 340 22.60 -23.72 -15.94
C ASN A 340 21.29 -23.35 -16.65
N VAL A 341 21.32 -22.48 -17.68
CA VAL A 341 20.14 -22.17 -18.49
C VAL A 341 19.58 -23.45 -19.13
N GLY A 342 18.36 -23.82 -18.76
CA GLY A 342 17.69 -25.03 -19.27
C GLY A 342 17.90 -26.29 -18.43
N ASN A 343 18.81 -26.26 -17.44
CA ASN A 343 18.98 -27.32 -16.44
C ASN A 343 18.18 -26.98 -15.18
N TYR A 344 16.87 -27.14 -15.25
CA TYR A 344 16.01 -26.98 -14.08
C TYR A 344 16.11 -28.20 -13.17
N SER A 345 17.03 -28.20 -12.21
CA SER A 345 16.97 -29.13 -11.08
C SER A 345 15.74 -28.80 -10.23
N SER A 346 14.89 -29.79 -9.94
CA SER A 346 13.82 -29.67 -8.96
C SER A 346 14.42 -29.66 -7.55
N THR A 347 15.06 -28.57 -7.16
CA THR A 347 15.58 -28.42 -5.81
C THR A 347 14.40 -28.31 -4.86
N SER A 348 14.33 -29.25 -3.91
CA SER A 348 13.30 -29.31 -2.86
C SER A 348 13.51 -28.19 -1.84
N GLN A 349 13.25 -26.94 -2.23
CA GLN A 349 12.99 -25.87 -1.26
C GLN A 349 11.54 -26.01 -0.77
N SER A 350 11.29 -25.65 0.50
CA SER A 350 9.94 -25.58 1.04
C SER A 350 9.14 -24.54 0.25
N SER A 351 8.35 -25.01 -0.69
CA SER A 351 7.48 -24.19 -1.54
C SER A 351 6.09 -24.12 -0.95
N ILE A 352 5.43 -22.97 -1.09
CA ILE A 352 4.01 -22.83 -0.84
C ILE A 352 3.26 -23.70 -1.87
N GLU A 353 2.78 -24.85 -1.43
CA GLU A 353 2.03 -25.79 -2.28
C GLU A 353 0.79 -25.13 -2.92
N ARG A 354 0.17 -24.17 -2.23
CA ARG A 354 -1.01 -23.44 -2.74
C ARG A 354 -1.17 -22.05 -2.14
N PHE A 355 -1.19 -21.03 -3.02
CA PHE A 355 -1.61 -19.66 -2.67
C PHE A 355 -2.90 -19.29 -3.41
N ALA A 356 -4.03 -19.29 -2.70
CA ALA A 356 -5.37 -19.07 -3.27
C ALA A 356 -5.58 -17.62 -3.70
N ASP A 357 -6.33 -17.40 -4.79
CA ASP A 357 -6.71 -16.05 -5.23
C ASP A 357 -7.84 -15.44 -4.39
N SER A 358 -8.03 -14.14 -4.51
CA SER A 358 -9.15 -13.43 -3.88
C SER A 358 -10.46 -13.71 -4.61
N TRP A 359 -11.53 -13.94 -3.85
CA TRP A 359 -12.84 -14.21 -4.42
C TRP A 359 -13.57 -12.92 -4.81
N PRO A 360 -14.40 -12.95 -5.89
CA PRO A 360 -15.26 -11.83 -6.23
C PRO A 360 -16.18 -11.47 -5.06
N THR A 361 -16.31 -10.18 -4.74
CA THR A 361 -17.30 -9.74 -3.75
C THR A 361 -18.71 -10.05 -4.28
N PRO A 362 -19.58 -10.75 -3.52
CA PRO A 362 -20.94 -11.03 -3.95
C PRO A 362 -21.68 -9.74 -4.33
N ARG A 363 -22.30 -9.71 -5.51
CA ARG A 363 -23.11 -8.57 -5.93
C ARG A 363 -24.47 -8.64 -5.26
N LYS A 364 -24.89 -7.55 -4.61
CA LYS A 364 -26.27 -7.42 -4.11
C LYS A 364 -27.23 -7.63 -5.30
N LYS A 365 -28.14 -8.61 -5.21
CA LYS A 365 -29.18 -8.83 -6.24
C LYS A 365 -29.90 -7.51 -6.46
N LYS A 366 -29.92 -7.02 -7.71
CA LYS A 366 -30.69 -5.81 -8.05
C LYS A 366 -32.15 -6.11 -7.73
N ARG A 367 -32.77 -5.30 -6.87
CA ARG A 367 -34.23 -5.35 -6.69
C ARG A 367 -34.88 -5.14 -8.07
N PRO A 368 -35.92 -5.91 -8.44
CA PRO A 368 -36.61 -5.69 -9.70
C PRO A 368 -37.07 -4.24 -9.77
N LYS A 369 -36.75 -3.58 -10.89
CA LYS A 369 -37.19 -2.21 -11.16
C LYS A 369 -38.72 -2.19 -11.15
N SER A 370 -39.32 -1.39 -10.28
CA SER A 370 -40.77 -1.13 -10.31
C SER A 370 -41.16 -0.58 -11.69
N GLU A 371 -42.34 -0.92 -12.20
CA GLU A 371 -42.81 -0.52 -13.53
C GLU A 371 -42.78 1.00 -13.76
N ASN A 372 -43.00 1.79 -12.70
CA ASN A 372 -42.89 3.25 -12.75
C ASN A 372 -41.48 3.76 -13.10
N SER A 373 -40.43 3.02 -12.73
CA SER A 373 -39.04 3.37 -13.09
C SER A 373 -38.68 3.01 -14.53
N LYS A 374 -39.39 2.05 -15.15
CA LYS A 374 -39.23 1.70 -16.58
C LYS A 374 -39.83 2.78 -17.48
N LYS A 375 -41.02 3.31 -17.14
CA LYS A 375 -41.66 4.42 -17.90
C LYS A 375 -40.82 5.70 -17.93
N LYS A 376 -40.23 6.13 -16.80
CA LYS A 376 -39.34 7.32 -16.76
C LYS A 376 -38.09 7.18 -17.63
N SER A 377 -37.52 5.97 -17.75
CA SER A 377 -36.35 5.73 -18.61
C SER A 377 -36.67 5.70 -20.10
N ALA A 378 -37.90 5.32 -20.48
CA ALA A 378 -38.34 5.33 -21.87
C ALA A 378 -38.62 6.76 -22.37
N VAL A 379 -39.16 7.64 -21.53
CA VAL A 379 -39.40 9.06 -21.87
C VAL A 379 -38.09 9.82 -22.07
N LYS A 380 -37.04 9.52 -21.28
CA LYS A 380 -35.74 10.19 -21.40
C LYS A 380 -34.95 9.76 -22.66
N LYS A 381 -35.22 8.57 -23.22
CA LYS A 381 -34.62 8.09 -24.48
C LYS A 381 -35.29 8.62 -25.75
N ARG A 382 -36.48 9.23 -25.64
CA ARG A 382 -37.20 9.83 -26.78
C ARG A 382 -36.97 11.35 -26.92
N ARG A 383 -36.11 11.94 -26.10
CA ARG A 383 -35.79 13.38 -26.10
C ARG A 383 -34.31 13.67 -26.40
N LEU A 384 -33.65 12.79 -27.16
CA LEU A 384 -32.36 13.06 -27.79
C LEU A 384 -32.51 12.89 -29.29
#